data_AF-A0A9E3QKP2-F1
#
_entry.id   AF-A0A9E3QKP2-F1
#
_cell.length_a   1.000
_cell.length_b   1.000
_cell.length_c   1.000
_cell.angle_alpha   90.00
_cell.angle_beta   90.00
_cell.angle_gamma   90.00
#
_symmetry.space_group_name_H-M   'P 1'
#
loop_
_entity.id
_entity.type
_entity.pdbx_description
1 polymer ?
#
loop_
_entity_poly.entity_id
_entity_poly.type
_entity_poly.pdbx_seq_one_letter_code
_entity_poly.pdbx_strand_id
1 'polypeptide(L)'
;MKKTNRYQMIFLAGFLLLCVFWIGLFVTDKKTGDLNYWYSFLFGLIPFFGGMIGMVKSRMWGGLKSAMGKAIFFISFGLLLWGFGEIIWSYYNFFKNDPAPYPSVADIGFAPSIFFWILGTYYLSKATGAWYSLKKNNWANVLLVVIPLALLIPSYYI
;
A
#
# COMPACT_ATOMS: atom_id res chain seq x y z
N MET A 1 9.51 -24.75 9.93
CA MET A 1 8.96 -23.52 9.34
C MET A 1 8.00 -22.88 10.33
N LYS A 2 8.10 -21.57 10.61
CA LYS A 2 7.18 -20.88 11.53
C LYS A 2 5.77 -20.87 10.89
N LYS A 3 4.76 -21.32 11.62
CA LYS A 3 3.38 -21.38 11.14
C LYS A 3 2.86 -19.96 10.87
N THR A 4 2.30 -19.73 9.68
CA THR A 4 1.70 -18.46 9.28
C THR A 4 0.61 -18.06 10.28
N ASN A 5 0.60 -16.80 10.72
CA ASN A 5 -0.41 -16.36 11.69
C ASN A 5 -1.78 -16.12 11.01
N ARG A 6 -2.85 -16.07 11.81
CA ARG A 6 -4.23 -15.94 11.29
C ARG A 6 -4.43 -14.67 10.45
N TYR A 7 -3.85 -13.55 10.87
CA TYR A 7 -3.95 -12.29 10.14
C TYR A 7 -3.27 -12.37 8.77
N GLN A 8 -2.05 -12.89 8.73
CA GLN A 8 -1.29 -13.10 7.49
C GLN A 8 -2.07 -13.99 6.53
N MET A 9 -2.69 -15.07 7.02
CA MET A 9 -3.50 -15.95 6.19
C MET A 9 -4.74 -15.23 5.62
N ILE A 10 -5.44 -14.44 6.43
CA ILE A 10 -6.61 -13.66 5.98
C ILE A 10 -6.21 -12.64 4.92
N PHE A 11 -5.16 -11.86 5.16
CA PHE A 11 -4.70 -10.85 4.20
C PHE A 11 -4.14 -11.47 2.93
N LEU A 12 -3.42 -12.59 3.02
CA LEU A 12 -2.92 -13.29 1.84
C LEU A 12 -4.06 -13.87 1.01
N ALA A 13 -5.05 -14.51 1.64
CA ALA A 13 -6.23 -15.02 0.95
C ALA A 13 -7.03 -13.87 0.30
N GLY A 14 -7.22 -12.76 1.01
CA GLY A 14 -7.88 -11.56 0.47
C GLY A 14 -7.12 -10.97 -0.72
N PHE A 15 -5.79 -10.85 -0.62
CA PHE A 15 -4.94 -10.39 -1.71
C PHE A 15 -5.04 -11.29 -2.94
N LEU A 16 -4.94 -12.61 -2.77
CA LEU A 16 -5.07 -13.56 -3.87
C LEU A 16 -6.45 -13.49 -4.53
N LEU A 17 -7.52 -13.36 -3.73
CA LEU A 17 -8.88 -13.18 -4.25
C LEU A 17 -9.00 -11.89 -5.07
N LEU A 18 -8.41 -10.78 -4.59
CA LEU A 18 -8.40 -9.52 -5.33
C LEU A 18 -7.57 -9.59 -6.61
N CYS A 19 -6.45 -10.33 -6.63
CA CYS A 19 -5.71 -10.57 -7.86
C CYS A 19 -6.58 -11.30 -8.90
N VAL A 20 -7.30 -12.34 -8.48
CA VAL A 20 -8.23 -13.06 -9.38
C VAL A 20 -9.36 -12.15 -9.86
N PHE A 21 -9.92 -11.32 -8.97
CA PHE A 21 -10.96 -10.36 -9.34
C PHE A 21 -10.44 -9.33 -10.34
N TRP A 22 -9.25 -8.78 -10.09
CA TRP A 22 -8.59 -7.83 -11.00
C TRP A 22 -8.33 -8.45 -12.38
N ILE A 23 -7.81 -9.69 -12.45
CA ILE A 23 -7.62 -10.41 -13.72
C ILE A 23 -8.95 -10.54 -14.47
N GLY A 24 -10.05 -10.85 -13.77
CA GLY A 24 -11.38 -10.93 -14.38
C GLY A 24 -11.84 -9.59 -14.96
N LEU A 25 -11.64 -8.48 -14.24
CA LEU A 25 -11.95 -7.14 -14.75
C LEU A 25 -11.08 -6.76 -15.95
N PHE A 26 -9.79 -7.09 -15.90
CA PHE A 26 -8.82 -6.81 -16.95
C PHE A 26 -9.15 -7.55 -18.25
N VAL A 27 -9.42 -8.86 -18.18
CA VAL A 27 -9.76 -9.68 -19.36
C VAL A 27 -11.11 -9.30 -19.98
N THR A 28 -12.03 -8.74 -19.18
CA THR A 28 -13.34 -8.29 -19.66
C THR A 28 -13.37 -6.81 -20.09
N ASP A 29 -12.24 -6.12 -20.02
CA ASP A 29 -12.07 -4.68 -20.30
C ASP A 29 -13.06 -3.78 -19.52
N LYS A 30 -13.49 -4.22 -18.33
CA LYS A 30 -14.43 -3.50 -17.48
C LYS A 30 -13.73 -2.45 -16.62
N LYS A 31 -13.54 -1.27 -17.21
CA LYS A 31 -12.89 -0.12 -16.54
C LYS A 31 -13.84 0.71 -15.68
N THR A 32 -15.15 0.55 -15.82
CA THR A 32 -16.19 1.30 -15.09
C THR A 32 -17.36 0.39 -14.67
N GLY A 33 -18.20 0.90 -13.76
CA GLY A 33 -19.42 0.24 -13.30
C GLY A 33 -19.25 -0.54 -11.98
N ASP A 34 -20.35 -1.14 -11.52
CA ASP A 34 -20.50 -1.69 -10.16
C ASP A 34 -19.42 -2.68 -9.76
N LEU A 35 -19.02 -3.59 -10.67
CA LEU A 35 -17.98 -4.58 -10.37
C LEU A 35 -16.61 -3.92 -10.12
N ASN A 36 -16.32 -2.83 -10.82
CA ASN A 36 -15.09 -2.06 -10.62
C ASN A 36 -15.15 -1.33 -9.26
N TYR A 37 -16.31 -0.78 -8.91
CA TYR A 37 -16.52 -0.14 -7.59
C TYR A 37 -16.38 -1.13 -6.43
N TRP A 38 -16.89 -2.35 -6.59
CA TRP A 38 -16.71 -3.43 -5.61
C TRP A 38 -15.25 -3.83 -5.47
N TYR A 39 -14.52 -3.92 -6.58
CA TYR A 39 -13.09 -4.17 -6.54
C TYR A 39 -12.35 -3.07 -5.77
N SER A 40 -12.57 -1.80 -6.12
CA SER A 40 -11.98 -0.63 -5.44
C SER A 40 -12.23 -0.66 -3.93
N PHE A 41 -13.49 -0.85 -3.51
CA PHE A 41 -13.84 -0.89 -2.09
C PHE A 41 -13.14 -2.04 -1.35
N LEU A 42 -13.19 -3.26 -1.89
CA LEU A 42 -12.56 -4.42 -1.25
C LEU A 42 -11.03 -4.27 -1.21
N PHE A 43 -10.44 -3.67 -2.25
CA PHE A 43 -9.04 -3.33 -2.29
C PHE A 43 -8.65 -2.30 -1.22
N GLY A 44 -9.53 -1.33 -0.93
CA GLY A 44 -9.39 -0.36 0.16
C GLY A 44 -9.42 -0.95 1.58
N LEU A 45 -10.16 -2.05 1.79
CA LEU A 45 -10.28 -2.68 3.10
C LEU A 45 -8.96 -3.31 3.59
N ILE A 46 -8.17 -3.88 2.69
CA ILE A 46 -6.88 -4.49 3.05
C ILE A 46 -5.93 -3.49 3.72
N PRO A 47 -5.57 -2.36 3.09
CA PRO A 47 -4.70 -1.36 3.70
C PRO A 47 -5.34 -0.70 4.92
N PHE A 48 -6.67 -0.55 4.96
CA PHE A 48 -7.36 -0.04 6.15
C PHE A 48 -7.16 -0.94 7.38
N PHE A 49 -7.55 -2.22 7.31
CA PHE A 49 -7.40 -3.14 8.43
C PHE A 49 -5.95 -3.55 8.67
N GLY A 50 -5.18 -3.74 7.59
CA GLY A 50 -3.76 -4.07 7.65
C GLY A 50 -2.95 -2.96 8.31
N GLY A 51 -3.28 -1.70 8.00
CA GLY A 51 -2.71 -0.52 8.64
C GLY A 51 -3.00 -0.48 10.15
N MET A 52 -4.26 -0.65 10.57
CA MET A 52 -4.60 -0.69 12.00
C MET A 52 -3.84 -1.80 12.74
N ILE A 53 -3.84 -3.03 12.21
CA ILE A 53 -3.17 -4.17 12.83
C ILE A 53 -1.65 -3.95 12.87
N GLY A 54 -1.06 -3.46 11.79
CA GLY A 54 0.37 -3.19 11.69
C GLY A 54 0.83 -2.12 12.69
N MET A 55 0.05 -1.05 12.86
CA MET A 55 0.33 -0.02 13.87
C MET A 55 0.36 -0.60 15.28
N VAL A 56 -0.60 -1.45 15.65
CA VAL A 56 -0.63 -2.10 16.97
C VAL A 56 0.54 -3.07 17.12
N LYS A 57 0.82 -3.89 16.09
CA LYS A 57 1.87 -4.91 16.11
C LYS A 57 3.28 -4.33 16.03
N SER A 58 3.45 -3.07 15.63
CA SER A 58 4.74 -2.37 15.68
C SER A 58 5.36 -2.38 17.08
N ARG A 59 4.54 -2.42 18.15
CA ARG A 59 5.00 -2.48 19.55
C ARG A 59 5.81 -3.74 19.85
N MET A 60 5.51 -4.85 19.19
CA MET A 60 6.28 -6.11 19.34
C MET A 60 7.72 -5.98 18.85
N TRP A 61 7.99 -4.99 17.99
CA TRP A 61 9.30 -4.71 17.44
C TRP A 61 9.98 -3.53 18.15
N GLY A 62 9.50 -3.10 19.32
CA GLY A 62 9.99 -1.94 20.06
C GLY A 62 9.23 -0.64 19.79
N GLY A 63 8.17 -0.67 18.97
CA GLY A 63 7.29 0.48 18.70
C GLY A 63 8.07 1.71 18.24
N LEU A 64 7.68 2.90 18.72
CA LEU A 64 8.35 4.14 18.36
C LEU A 64 9.76 4.31 18.99
N LYS A 65 10.24 3.35 19.79
CA LYS A 65 11.58 3.39 20.40
C LYS A 65 12.65 2.73 19.53
N SER A 66 12.28 1.88 18.57
CA SER A 66 13.22 1.18 17.68
C SER A 66 13.06 1.63 16.24
N ALA A 67 14.12 1.47 15.42
CA ALA A 67 14.03 1.75 13.98
C ALA A 67 12.99 0.83 13.30
N MET A 68 12.99 -0.46 13.63
CA MET A 68 12.06 -1.44 13.04
C MET A 68 10.61 -1.16 13.43
N GLY A 69 10.35 -0.80 14.69
CA GLY A 69 9.00 -0.47 15.14
C GLY A 69 8.50 0.84 14.53
N LYS A 70 9.34 1.88 14.40
CA LYS A 70 9.00 3.10 13.66
C LYS A 70 8.68 2.80 12.20
N ALA A 71 9.47 1.97 11.53
CA ALA A 71 9.24 1.57 10.16
C ALA A 71 7.85 0.95 9.97
N ILE A 72 7.55 -0.08 10.76
CA ILE A 72 6.26 -0.77 10.73
C ILE A 72 5.13 0.21 11.04
N PHE A 73 5.28 1.05 12.06
CA PHE A 73 4.26 2.02 12.46
C PHE A 73 3.93 3.00 11.34
N PHE A 74 4.93 3.67 10.76
CA PHE A 74 4.69 4.69 9.74
C PHE A 74 4.21 4.10 8.41
N ILE A 75 4.73 2.94 7.99
CA ILE A 75 4.18 2.23 6.81
C ILE A 75 2.70 1.91 7.05
N SER A 76 2.38 1.36 8.22
CA SER A 76 1.02 0.97 8.57
C SER A 76 0.08 2.16 8.71
N PHE A 77 0.57 3.29 9.21
CA PHE A 77 -0.21 4.53 9.27
C PHE A 77 -0.48 5.11 7.88
N GLY A 78 0.50 5.06 6.98
CA GLY A 78 0.27 5.41 5.57
C GLY A 78 -0.77 4.49 4.91
N LEU A 79 -0.72 3.17 5.16
CA LEU A 79 -1.74 2.24 4.66
C LEU A 79 -3.14 2.57 5.21
N LEU A 80 -3.24 2.91 6.49
CA LEU A 80 -4.50 3.30 7.10
C LEU A 80 -5.07 4.56 6.44
N LEU A 81 -4.27 5.60 6.25
CA LEU A 81 -4.68 6.85 5.59
C LEU A 81 -5.11 6.61 4.14
N TRP A 82 -4.37 5.78 3.40
CA TRP A 82 -4.73 5.40 2.04
C TRP A 82 -6.07 4.63 2.03
N GLY A 83 -6.26 3.68 2.94
CA GLY A 83 -7.54 2.97 3.09
C GLY A 83 -8.70 3.88 3.46
N PHE A 84 -8.48 4.92 4.28
CA PHE A 84 -9.48 5.96 4.54
C PHE A 84 -9.83 6.75 3.28
N GLY A 85 -8.82 7.15 2.49
CA GLY A 85 -9.03 7.76 1.18
C GLY A 85 -9.90 6.87 0.28
N GLU A 86 -9.61 5.57 0.22
CA GLU A 86 -10.34 4.63 -0.62
C GLU A 86 -11.78 4.40 -0.15
N ILE A 87 -12.04 4.42 1.16
CA ILE A 87 -13.42 4.37 1.69
C ILE A 87 -14.21 5.60 1.24
N ILE A 88 -13.61 6.79 1.30
CA ILE A 88 -14.25 8.04 0.85
C ILE A 88 -14.46 7.99 -0.67
N TRP A 89 -13.45 7.56 -1.43
CA TRP A 89 -13.53 7.39 -2.88
C TRP A 89 -14.63 6.40 -3.27
N SER A 90 -14.71 5.27 -2.58
CA SER A 90 -15.77 4.27 -2.78
C SER A 90 -17.15 4.84 -2.46
N TYR A 91 -17.28 5.72 -1.47
CA TYR A 91 -18.54 6.41 -1.21
C TYR A 91 -18.99 7.27 -2.39
N TYR A 92 -18.09 8.00 -3.06
CA TYR A 92 -18.44 8.73 -4.28
C TYR A 92 -18.90 7.77 -5.40
N ASN A 93 -18.15 6.70 -5.63
CA ASN A 93 -18.49 5.72 -6.68
C ASN A 93 -19.86 5.06 -6.46
N PHE A 94 -20.14 4.56 -5.26
CA PHE A 94 -21.38 3.81 -4.99
C PHE A 94 -22.61 4.69 -4.80
N PHE A 95 -22.47 5.83 -4.12
CA PHE A 95 -23.63 6.64 -3.70
C PHE A 95 -23.82 7.89 -4.53
N LYS A 96 -22.76 8.42 -5.13
CA LYS A 96 -22.84 9.58 -6.02
C LYS A 96 -22.85 9.18 -7.50
N ASN A 97 -22.46 7.95 -7.84
CA ASN A 97 -22.34 7.46 -9.22
C ASN A 97 -21.53 8.42 -10.11
N ASP A 98 -20.58 9.13 -9.51
CA ASP A 98 -19.77 10.17 -10.15
C ASP A 98 -18.33 9.97 -9.67
N PRO A 99 -17.32 9.99 -10.56
CA PRO A 99 -15.92 10.04 -10.15
C PRO A 99 -15.69 11.12 -9.10
N ALA A 100 -14.88 10.79 -8.08
CA ALA A 100 -14.54 11.76 -7.06
C ALA A 100 -13.87 13.00 -7.71
N PRO A 101 -14.35 14.22 -7.41
CA PRO A 101 -13.83 15.44 -8.03
C PRO A 101 -12.39 15.69 -7.58
N TYR A 102 -11.50 16.15 -8.47
CA TYR A 102 -10.10 16.43 -8.09
C TYR A 102 -9.87 17.94 -7.84
N PRO A 103 -9.36 18.36 -6.66
CA PRO A 103 -9.07 17.55 -5.47
C PRO A 103 -10.34 17.16 -4.69
N SER A 104 -10.34 15.96 -4.15
CA SER A 104 -11.43 15.32 -3.41
C SER A 104 -11.16 15.29 -1.91
N VAL A 105 -12.18 14.97 -1.12
CA VAL A 105 -12.01 14.66 0.31
C VAL A 105 -11.18 13.39 0.52
N ALA A 106 -11.16 12.47 -0.46
CA ALA A 106 -10.33 11.25 -0.40
C ALA A 106 -8.83 11.58 -0.43
N ASP A 107 -8.44 12.70 -1.05
CA ASP A 107 -7.04 13.12 -1.16
C ASP A 107 -6.42 13.52 0.19
N ILE A 108 -7.26 13.82 1.20
CA ILE A 108 -6.80 14.01 2.58
C ILE A 108 -6.22 12.70 3.15
N GLY A 109 -6.67 11.54 2.67
CA GLY A 109 -6.08 10.24 2.96
C GLY A 109 -4.92 9.90 2.04
N PHE A 110 -5.09 10.08 0.73
CA PHE A 110 -4.09 9.66 -0.27
C PHE A 110 -2.81 10.48 -0.25
N ALA A 111 -2.87 11.81 -0.19
CA ALA A 111 -1.67 12.63 -0.29
C ALA A 111 -0.73 12.44 0.93
N PRO A 112 -1.22 12.43 2.18
CA PRO A 112 -0.34 12.23 3.34
C PRO A 112 0.19 10.80 3.46
N SER A 113 -0.48 9.79 2.90
CA SER A 113 -0.01 8.40 2.99
C SER A 113 1.41 8.25 2.40
N ILE A 114 1.70 8.96 1.31
CA ILE A 114 3.01 8.98 0.64
C ILE A 114 4.09 9.46 1.61
N PHE A 115 3.85 10.55 2.34
CA PHE A 115 4.79 11.07 3.34
C PHE A 115 5.11 10.02 4.41
N PHE A 116 4.09 9.33 4.93
CA PHE A 116 4.28 8.31 5.95
C PHE A 116 4.94 7.04 5.42
N TRP A 117 4.68 6.63 4.18
CA TRP A 117 5.40 5.54 3.53
C TRP A 117 6.87 5.87 3.32
N ILE A 118 7.20 7.10 2.93
CA ILE A 118 8.59 7.58 2.83
C ILE A 118 9.27 7.50 4.20
N LEU A 119 8.63 8.03 5.24
CA LEU A 119 9.17 8.02 6.59
C LEU A 119 9.36 6.59 7.12
N GLY A 120 8.40 5.71 6.87
CA GLY A 120 8.48 4.31 7.25
C GLY A 120 9.58 3.54 6.52
N THR A 121 9.71 3.77 5.21
CA THR A 121 10.77 3.17 4.37
C THR A 121 12.16 3.68 4.80
N TYR A 122 12.29 4.95 5.16
CA TYR A 122 13.51 5.50 5.72
C TYR A 122 13.94 4.76 6.99
N TYR A 123 13.03 4.57 7.96
CA TYR A 123 13.35 3.80 9.16
C TYR A 123 13.61 2.31 8.87
N LEU A 124 12.94 1.74 7.87
CA LEU A 124 13.17 0.36 7.43
C LEU A 124 14.60 0.20 6.91
N SER A 125 15.06 1.14 6.08
CA SER A 125 16.43 1.15 5.53
C SER A 125 17.51 1.19 6.61
N LYS A 126 17.24 1.88 7.73
CA LYS A 126 18.12 1.91 8.90
C LYS A 126 18.11 0.59 9.64
N ALA A 127 16.93 -0.02 9.82
CA ALA A 127 16.76 -1.28 10.53
C ALA A 127 17.37 -2.48 9.79
N THR A 128 17.33 -2.49 8.45
CA THR A 128 17.88 -3.57 7.62
C THR A 128 19.36 -3.39 7.28
N GLY A 129 19.95 -2.24 7.62
CA GLY A 129 21.32 -1.90 7.21
C GLY A 129 21.48 -1.63 5.71
N ALA A 130 20.37 -1.58 4.95
CA ALA A 130 20.39 -1.27 3.51
C ALA A 130 21.10 0.06 3.23
N TRP A 131 20.95 1.03 4.13
CA TRP A 131 21.69 2.30 4.09
C TRP A 131 23.22 2.12 4.01
N TYR A 132 23.78 1.15 4.71
CA TYR A 132 25.22 0.88 4.70
C TYR A 132 25.66 0.11 3.45
N SER A 133 24.80 -0.80 2.95
CA SER A 133 25.06 -1.55 1.72
C SER A 133 25.12 -0.62 0.49
N LEU A 134 24.20 0.33 0.39
CA LEU A 134 24.13 1.33 -0.68
C LEU A 134 25.37 2.24 -0.73
N LYS A 135 25.95 2.57 0.43
CA LYS A 135 27.18 3.38 0.50
C LYS A 135 28.42 2.64 0.01
N LYS A 136 28.45 1.31 0.13
CA LYS A 136 29.63 0.49 -0.19
C LYS A 136 29.60 -0.06 -1.62
N ASN A 137 28.42 -0.27 -2.19
CA ASN A 137 28.25 -0.93 -3.49
C ASN A 137 27.65 0.03 -4.54
N ASN A 138 28.49 0.47 -5.48
CA ASN A 138 28.10 1.36 -6.58
C ASN A 138 27.00 0.75 -7.48
N TRP A 139 26.95 -0.57 -7.65
CA TRP A 139 25.90 -1.24 -8.42
C TRP A 139 24.52 -1.11 -7.78
N ALA A 140 24.45 -1.09 -6.45
CA ALA A 140 23.19 -0.93 -5.76
C ALA A 140 22.59 0.47 -5.99
N ASN A 141 23.44 1.50 -6.13
CA ASN A 141 23.01 2.85 -6.49
C ASN A 141 22.50 2.94 -7.93
N VAL A 142 23.11 2.20 -8.87
CA VAL A 142 22.61 2.10 -10.26
C VAL A 142 21.24 1.45 -10.28
N LEU A 143 21.05 0.34 -9.55
CA LEU A 143 19.76 -0.35 -9.48
C LEU A 143 18.64 0.52 -8.90
N LEU A 144 18.94 1.41 -7.94
CA LEU A 144 17.97 2.35 -7.39
C LEU A 144 17.40 3.33 -8.43
N VAL A 145 18.14 3.61 -9.50
CA VAL A 145 17.70 4.51 -10.58
C VAL A 145 17.11 3.72 -11.74
N VAL A 146 17.77 2.63 -12.13
CA VAL A 146 17.37 1.82 -13.29
C VAL A 146 16.05 1.10 -13.05
N ILE A 147 15.80 0.55 -11.85
CA ILE A 147 14.56 -0.20 -11.58
C ILE A 147 13.31 0.69 -11.73
N PRO A 148 13.22 1.88 -11.09
CA PRO A 148 12.09 2.77 -11.30
C PRO A 148 11.90 3.18 -12.77
N LEU A 149 12.98 3.50 -13.48
CA LEU A 149 12.91 3.85 -14.91
C LEU A 149 12.42 2.69 -15.78
N ALA A 150 12.91 1.48 -15.50
CA ALA A 150 12.49 0.27 -16.20
C ALA A 150 11.03 -0.11 -15.91
N LEU A 151 10.48 0.26 -14.75
CA LEU A 151 9.06 0.07 -14.42
C LEU A 151 8.17 1.17 -15.00
N LEU A 152 8.67 2.40 -15.13
CA LEU A 152 7.94 3.52 -15.71
C LEU A 152 7.59 3.28 -17.18
N ILE A 153 8.50 2.69 -17.96
CA ILE A 153 8.29 2.48 -19.39
C ILE A 153 7.08 1.55 -19.65
N PRO A 154 7.00 0.32 -19.09
CA PRO A 154 5.83 -0.53 -19.24
C PRO A 154 4.56 0.09 -18.65
N SER A 155 4.68 0.79 -17.51
CA SER A 155 3.53 1.43 -16.85
C SER A 155 2.87 2.53 -17.67
N TYR A 156 3.54 3.06 -18.70
CA TYR A 156 2.92 4.01 -19.62
C TYR A 156 2.00 3.31 -20.65
N TYR A 157 2.26 2.05 -20.95
CA TYR A 157 1.56 1.28 -21.99
C TYR A 157 0.52 0.31 -21.43
N ILE A 158 0.49 0.10 -20.11
CA ILE A 158 -0.45 -0.78 -19.38
C ILE A 158 -1.41 0.09 -18.59
#